data_AF-A0A9P1BP24-F1
#
_entry.id   AF-A0A9P1BP24-F1
#
_cell.length_a   1.000
_cell.length_b   1.000
_cell.length_c   1.000
_cell.angle_alpha   90.00
_cell.angle_beta   90.00
_cell.angle_gamma   90.00
#
_symmetry.space_group_name_H-M   'P 1'
#
loop_
_entity.id
_entity.type
_entity.pdbx_description
1 polymer ?
#
loop_
_entity_poly.entity_id
_entity_poly.type
_entity_poly.pdbx_seq_one_letter_code
_entity_poly.pdbx_strand_id
1 'polypeptide(L)'
;MEVLRFTDSTIVQRVHDYMIKLLKADIWSRMNDVSIDGDEPAPRLAGFEFEAPAERDCLGSLRAPIAIMATEEFAADENLIQSLEHKLGSSLLTGRPALQRKDWSTVFDVSPSCWEELQDQVYRLVELALFHAGRDPYFQLMRDAPPQPRSRRRKVRKPVAKKGQAAASNASPEEKASENTAAASTNDDATTMAEDNSKLSDREGEPEVDVQSEAVSEEINGEETNLDVSEDATPMDEAEGGRPGRQLDFP
;
A
#
# COMPACT_ATOMS: atom_id res chain seq x y z
N MET A 1 -8.16 -19.94 8.68
CA MET A 1 -6.86 -19.64 8.06
C MET A 1 -6.30 -18.40 8.74
N GLU A 2 -5.00 -18.29 8.93
CA GLU A 2 -4.43 -17.02 9.39
C GLU A 2 -4.44 -16.04 8.22
N VAL A 3 -5.06 -14.88 8.42
CA VAL A 3 -5.12 -13.82 7.41
C VAL A 3 -3.74 -13.15 7.34
N LEU A 4 -3.24 -12.93 6.12
CA LEU A 4 -1.98 -12.25 5.91
C LEU A 4 -2.08 -10.80 6.40
N ARG A 5 -1.32 -10.47 7.45
CA ARG A 5 -1.36 -9.15 8.11
C ARG A 5 0.04 -8.56 8.21
N PHE A 6 0.19 -7.34 7.69
CA PHE A 6 1.42 -6.57 7.72
C PHE A 6 1.29 -5.43 8.73
N THR A 7 2.09 -5.48 9.80
CA THR A 7 2.09 -4.49 10.90
C THR A 7 3.33 -3.60 10.92
N ASP A 8 4.17 -3.68 9.89
CA ASP A 8 5.34 -2.81 9.77
C ASP A 8 4.86 -1.38 9.46
N SER A 9 5.08 -0.45 10.39
CA SER A 9 4.59 0.92 10.27
C SER A 9 5.11 1.63 9.02
N THR A 10 6.34 1.31 8.58
CA THR A 10 6.94 1.94 7.40
C THR A 10 6.23 1.50 6.14
N ILE A 11 5.96 0.19 6.03
CA ILE A 11 5.21 -0.37 4.90
C ILE A 11 3.79 0.17 4.89
N VAL A 12 3.11 0.10 6.03
CA VAL A 12 1.71 0.53 6.15
C VAL A 12 1.55 2.01 5.78
N GLN A 13 2.43 2.87 6.29
CA GLN A 13 2.41 4.29 5.98
C GLN A 13 2.71 4.56 4.50
N ARG A 14 3.71 3.91 3.91
CA ARG A 14 4.07 4.11 2.49
C ARG A 14 2.93 3.72 1.54
N VAL A 15 2.34 2.54 1.73
CA VAL A 15 1.21 2.10 0.89
C VAL A 15 0.04 3.06 1.04
N HIS A 16 -0.28 3.46 2.28
CA HIS A 16 -1.35 4.42 2.56
C HIS A 16 -1.10 5.79 1.89
N ASP A 17 0.12 6.31 1.98
CA ASP A 17 0.49 7.59 1.36
C ASP A 17 0.39 7.52 -0.18
N TYR A 18 0.84 6.42 -0.79
CA TYR A 18 0.67 6.18 -2.22
C TYR A 18 -0.79 6.07 -2.63
N MET A 19 -1.63 5.40 -1.85
CA MET A 19 -3.07 5.35 -2.12
C MET A 19 -3.71 6.73 -2.06
N ILE A 20 -3.38 7.56 -1.06
CA ILE A 20 -3.88 8.94 -0.97
C ILE A 20 -3.41 9.74 -2.19
N LYS A 21 -2.15 9.58 -2.60
CA LYS A 21 -1.60 10.27 -3.76
C LYS A 21 -2.36 9.90 -5.04
N LEU A 22 -2.54 8.61 -5.31
CA LEU A 22 -3.26 8.11 -6.49
C LEU A 22 -4.74 8.54 -6.45
N LEU A 23 -5.40 8.44 -5.29
CA LEU A 23 -6.78 8.88 -5.13
C LEU A 23 -6.95 10.38 -5.43
N LYS A 24 -6.02 11.22 -4.97
CA LYS A 24 -6.02 12.64 -5.30
C LYS A 24 -5.87 12.85 -6.80
N ALA A 25 -4.91 12.16 -7.43
CA ALA A 25 -4.70 12.26 -8.87
C ALA A 25 -5.97 11.87 -9.66
N ASP A 26 -6.64 10.77 -9.29
CA ASP A 26 -7.90 10.35 -9.89
C ASP A 26 -9.01 11.39 -9.75
N ILE A 27 -9.17 11.96 -8.55
CA ILE A 27 -10.18 12.99 -8.30
C ILE A 27 -9.90 14.22 -9.16
N TRP A 28 -8.64 14.67 -9.21
CA TRP A 28 -8.24 15.80 -10.05
C TRP A 28 -8.46 15.52 -11.53
N SER A 29 -8.14 14.31 -12.00
CA SER A 29 -8.39 13.91 -13.38
C SER A 29 -9.88 13.98 -13.72
N ARG A 30 -10.75 13.46 -12.85
CA ARG A 30 -12.21 13.48 -13.06
C ARG A 30 -12.84 14.86 -12.99
N MET A 31 -12.25 15.77 -12.21
CA MET A 31 -12.74 17.16 -12.13
C MET A 31 -12.37 17.96 -13.38
N ASN A 32 -11.26 17.63 -14.01
CA ASN A 32 -10.76 18.35 -15.19
C ASN A 32 -11.24 17.72 -16.52
N ASP A 33 -11.59 16.43 -16.52
CA ASP A 33 -12.12 15.76 -17.69
C ASP A 33 -13.64 15.96 -17.78
N VAL A 34 -14.07 16.75 -18.78
CA VAL A 34 -15.50 17.03 -19.08
C VAL A 34 -16.15 15.84 -19.82
N SER A 35 -15.39 14.79 -20.13
CA SER A 35 -15.85 13.66 -20.93
C SER A 35 -16.63 12.66 -20.06
N ILE A 36 -17.95 12.84 -20.07
CA ILE A 36 -18.95 11.95 -19.50
C ILE A 36 -19.07 10.72 -20.39
N ASP A 37 -18.19 9.73 -20.21
CA ASP A 37 -18.46 8.39 -20.73
C ASP A 37 -17.95 7.34 -19.74
N GLY A 38 -18.79 7.06 -18.74
CA GLY A 38 -19.07 5.73 -18.17
C GLY A 38 -17.96 4.80 -17.69
N ASP A 39 -16.68 5.18 -17.75
CA ASP A 39 -15.60 4.25 -17.49
C ASP A 39 -15.57 3.91 -15.99
N GLU A 40 -15.76 2.62 -15.70
CA GLU A 40 -15.76 2.12 -14.33
C GLU A 40 -14.37 2.40 -13.74
N PRO A 41 -14.26 3.05 -12.56
CA PRO A 41 -12.98 3.25 -11.92
C PRO A 41 -12.19 1.95 -11.90
N ALA A 42 -10.92 2.01 -12.34
CA ALA A 42 -10.02 0.89 -12.17
C ALA A 42 -10.09 0.41 -10.71
N PRO A 43 -10.21 -0.92 -10.48
CA PRO A 43 -10.39 -1.46 -9.15
C PRO A 43 -9.22 -1.05 -8.28
N ARG A 44 -9.53 -0.34 -7.20
CA ARG A 44 -8.55 0.02 -6.16
C ARG A 44 -8.01 -1.24 -5.53
N LEU A 45 -6.83 -1.11 -4.91
CA LEU A 45 -6.02 -2.16 -4.26
C LEU A 45 -6.81 -3.44 -3.88
N ALA A 46 -7.03 -4.32 -4.85
CA ALA A 46 -8.03 -5.38 -4.75
C ALA A 46 -7.50 -6.54 -3.89
N GLY A 47 -8.34 -7.00 -2.96
CA GLY A 47 -7.99 -8.07 -2.03
C GLY A 47 -7.23 -7.62 -0.79
N PHE A 48 -7.15 -6.31 -0.53
CA PHE A 48 -6.48 -5.76 0.66
C PHE A 48 -7.30 -4.67 1.33
N GLU A 49 -7.22 -4.62 2.66
CA GLU A 49 -7.89 -3.64 3.51
C GLU A 49 -6.90 -3.07 4.55
N PHE A 50 -7.18 -1.85 5.00
CA PHE A 50 -6.43 -1.23 6.09
C PHE A 50 -7.15 -1.43 7.41
N GLU A 51 -6.40 -1.86 8.40
CA GLU A 51 -6.84 -1.83 9.79
C GLU A 51 -6.54 -0.45 10.36
N ALA A 52 -7.60 0.33 10.60
CA ALA A 52 -7.49 1.63 11.28
C ALA A 52 -7.83 1.47 12.77
N PRO A 53 -7.17 2.23 13.67
CA PRO A 53 -7.59 2.32 15.06
C PRO A 53 -9.04 2.79 15.16
N ALA A 54 -9.86 2.13 15.98
CA ALA A 54 -11.25 2.53 16.21
C ALA A 54 -11.37 3.93 16.86
N GLU A 55 -10.33 4.34 17.58
CA GLU A 55 -10.26 5.61 18.27
C GLU A 55 -9.75 6.72 17.35
N ARG A 56 -10.54 7.79 17.23
CA ARG A 56 -10.07 9.07 16.71
C ARG A 56 -9.10 9.69 17.69
N ASP A 57 -8.18 10.53 17.19
CA ASP A 57 -7.33 11.30 18.10
C ASP A 57 -8.13 12.36 18.88
N CYS A 58 -7.47 13.05 19.81
CA CYS A 58 -8.11 14.11 20.62
C CYS A 58 -8.60 15.31 19.80
N LEU A 59 -8.17 15.42 18.54
CA LEU A 59 -8.59 16.45 17.58
C LEU A 59 -9.73 15.95 16.67
N GLY A 60 -10.20 14.72 16.85
CA GLY A 60 -11.23 14.10 16.02
C GLY A 60 -10.74 13.65 14.64
N SER A 61 -9.43 13.69 14.39
CA SER A 61 -8.81 13.23 13.15
C SER A 61 -8.69 11.71 13.14
N LEU A 62 -8.77 11.14 11.94
CA LEU A 62 -8.54 9.71 11.73
C LEU A 62 -7.05 9.44 11.94
N ARG A 63 -6.74 8.47 12.80
CA ARG A 63 -5.38 7.99 12.97
C ARG A 63 -4.92 7.26 11.70
N ALA A 64 -3.61 7.32 11.46
CA ALA A 64 -2.98 6.52 10.41
C ALA A 64 -3.29 5.02 10.63
N PRO A 65 -3.43 4.25 9.55
CA PRO A 65 -3.67 2.82 9.68
C PRO A 65 -2.50 2.12 10.37
N ILE A 66 -2.81 1.05 11.11
CA ILE A 66 -1.83 0.27 11.89
C ILE A 66 -1.40 -1.01 11.20
N ALA A 67 -2.22 -1.51 10.28
CA ALA A 67 -1.91 -2.71 9.52
C ALA A 67 -2.56 -2.68 8.13
N ILE A 68 -1.97 -3.46 7.23
CA ILE A 68 -2.58 -3.86 5.96
C ILE A 68 -2.90 -5.35 6.06
N MET A 69 -4.12 -5.74 5.71
CA MET A 69 -4.60 -7.11 5.77
C MET A 69 -5.05 -7.55 4.39
N ALA A 70 -4.73 -8.78 4.02
CA ALA A 70 -5.42 -9.44 2.91
C ALA A 70 -6.89 -9.68 3.29
N THR A 71 -7.80 -9.56 2.32
CA THR A 71 -9.20 -9.96 2.53
C THR A 71 -9.31 -11.48 2.62
N GLU A 72 -10.40 -11.96 3.23
CA GLU A 72 -10.68 -13.40 3.28
C GLU A 72 -10.81 -14.01 1.88
N GLU A 73 -11.42 -13.28 0.94
CA GLU A 73 -11.55 -13.71 -0.46
C GLU A 73 -10.18 -13.93 -1.12
N PHE A 74 -9.25 -12.97 -0.94
CA PHE A 74 -7.90 -13.09 -1.49
C PHE A 74 -7.11 -14.23 -0.82
N ALA A 75 -7.25 -14.38 0.50
CA ALA A 75 -6.55 -15.43 1.25
C ALA A 75 -7.13 -16.84 1.01
N ALA A 76 -8.41 -16.93 0.62
CA ALA A 76 -9.10 -18.19 0.36
C ALA A 76 -8.97 -18.67 -1.09
N ASP A 77 -8.32 -17.92 -1.98
CA ASP A 77 -8.06 -18.34 -3.36
C ASP A 77 -7.16 -19.59 -3.39
N GLU A 78 -7.71 -20.73 -3.79
CA GLU A 78 -6.98 -22.00 -3.93
C GLU A 78 -5.84 -21.91 -4.94
N ASN A 79 -5.95 -20.98 -5.90
CA ASN A 79 -4.96 -20.72 -6.93
C ASN A 79 -4.12 -19.48 -6.64
N LEU A 80 -4.12 -18.95 -5.40
CA LEU A 80 -3.42 -17.72 -5.02
C LEU A 80 -1.98 -17.64 -5.55
N ILE A 81 -1.23 -18.74 -5.45
CA ILE A 81 0.15 -18.86 -5.93
C ILE A 81 0.21 -18.67 -7.45
N GLN A 82 -0.63 -19.38 -8.21
CA GLN A 82 -0.68 -19.28 -9.68
C GLN A 82 -1.16 -17.90 -10.13
N SER A 83 -2.16 -17.35 -9.43
CA SER A 83 -2.67 -16.00 -9.63
C SER A 83 -1.57 -14.95 -9.42
N LEU A 84 -0.74 -15.08 -8.38
CA LEU A 84 0.40 -14.20 -8.12
C LEU A 84 1.48 -14.32 -9.21
N GLU A 85 1.85 -15.53 -9.62
CA GLU A 85 2.83 -15.76 -10.69
C GLU A 85 2.38 -15.15 -12.02
N HIS A 86 1.09 -15.32 -12.35
CA HIS A 86 0.50 -14.77 -13.55
C HIS A 86 0.54 -13.23 -13.54
N LYS A 87 0.14 -12.61 -12.42
CA LYS A 87 0.11 -11.15 -12.28
C LYS A 87 1.51 -10.53 -12.24
N LEU A 88 2.47 -11.17 -11.56
CA LEU A 88 3.85 -10.69 -11.48
C LEU A 88 4.68 -11.00 -12.74
N GLY A 89 4.15 -11.81 -13.67
CA GLY A 89 4.84 -12.21 -14.90
C GLY A 89 6.10 -13.06 -14.66
N SER A 90 6.25 -13.63 -13.47
CA SER A 90 7.42 -14.43 -13.10
C SER A 90 7.01 -15.56 -12.16
N SER A 91 7.62 -16.74 -12.35
CA SER A 91 7.49 -17.83 -11.40
C SER A 91 7.96 -17.38 -10.01
N LEU A 92 7.22 -17.79 -8.98
CA LEU A 92 7.48 -17.41 -7.60
C LEU A 92 8.89 -17.85 -7.24
N LEU A 93 9.64 -16.97 -6.57
CA LEU A 93 10.95 -17.27 -5.99
C LEU A 93 12.08 -17.53 -7.00
N THR A 94 11.85 -17.39 -8.31
CA THR A 94 12.89 -17.65 -9.31
C THR A 94 13.61 -16.35 -9.69
N GLY A 95 14.90 -16.27 -9.38
CA GLY A 95 15.75 -15.14 -9.79
C GLY A 95 15.63 -13.86 -8.97
N ARG A 96 14.77 -13.81 -7.93
CA ARG A 96 14.65 -12.65 -7.04
C ARG A 96 15.47 -12.84 -5.76
N PRO A 97 16.22 -11.83 -5.29
CA PRO A 97 16.96 -11.91 -4.04
C PRO A 97 15.99 -12.06 -2.86
N ALA A 98 16.32 -12.99 -1.96
CA ALA A 98 15.61 -13.18 -0.70
C ALA A 98 15.81 -11.97 0.22
N LEU A 99 14.94 -10.95 0.11
CA LEU A 99 14.97 -9.78 0.97
C LEU A 99 14.66 -10.17 2.42
N GLN A 100 15.41 -9.64 3.39
CA GLN A 100 15.08 -9.83 4.81
C GLN A 100 13.84 -9.02 5.17
N ARG A 101 13.11 -9.44 6.22
CA ARG A 101 11.87 -8.76 6.66
C ARG A 101 12.06 -7.27 6.96
N LYS A 102 13.22 -6.91 7.52
CA LYS A 102 13.60 -5.50 7.79
C LYS A 102 13.74 -4.65 6.52
N ASP A 103 13.97 -5.29 5.38
CA ASP A 103 14.21 -4.63 4.09
C ASP A 103 12.94 -4.69 3.22
N TRP A 104 11.81 -5.22 3.71
CA TRP A 104 10.58 -5.30 2.91
C TRP A 104 10.02 -3.93 2.51
N SER A 105 10.33 -2.88 3.25
CA SER A 105 9.94 -1.51 2.87
C SER A 105 10.55 -1.08 1.55
N THR A 106 11.70 -1.64 1.13
CA THR A 106 12.37 -1.25 -0.12
C THR A 106 11.57 -1.61 -1.36
N VAL A 107 10.59 -2.53 -1.25
CA VAL A 107 9.61 -2.83 -2.31
C VAL A 107 8.85 -1.56 -2.74
N PHE A 108 8.72 -0.59 -1.83
CA PHE A 108 8.00 0.65 -1.99
C PHE A 108 8.93 1.87 -2.14
N ASP A 109 10.22 1.69 -2.41
CA ASP A 109 11.14 2.82 -2.64
C ASP A 109 10.83 3.56 -3.95
N VAL A 110 10.26 2.86 -4.93
CA VAL A 110 9.77 3.47 -6.17
C VAL A 110 8.33 3.93 -5.95
N SER A 111 8.04 5.22 -6.14
CA SER A 111 6.67 5.72 -6.07
C SER A 111 5.88 5.18 -7.26
N PRO A 112 4.76 4.48 -7.04
CA PRO A 112 3.87 4.10 -8.13
C PRO A 112 3.22 5.37 -8.73
N SER A 113 2.95 5.28 -10.03
CA SER A 113 2.31 6.31 -10.85
C SER A 113 0.83 5.99 -11.13
N CYS A 114 0.44 4.71 -11.05
CA CYS A 114 -0.93 4.24 -11.22
C CYS A 114 -1.30 3.16 -10.17
N TRP A 115 -2.58 2.76 -10.14
CA TRP A 115 -3.09 1.73 -9.22
C TRP A 115 -2.48 0.34 -9.47
N GLU A 116 -2.25 -0.01 -10.74
CA GLU A 116 -1.68 -1.30 -11.14
C GLU A 116 -0.25 -1.47 -10.62
N GLU A 117 0.58 -0.43 -10.73
CA GLU A 117 1.94 -0.43 -10.19
C GLU A 117 1.95 -0.59 -8.66
N LEU A 118 1.03 0.09 -7.96
CA LEU A 118 0.89 -0.08 -6.52
C LEU A 118 0.44 -1.50 -6.16
N GLN A 119 -0.52 -2.06 -6.91
CA GLN A 119 -1.00 -3.42 -6.74
C GLN A 119 0.14 -4.43 -6.93
N ASP A 120 0.97 -4.26 -7.95
CA ASP A 120 2.14 -5.10 -8.21
C ASP A 120 3.16 -5.04 -7.08
N GLN A 121 3.41 -3.86 -6.51
CA GLN A 121 4.27 -3.71 -5.33
C GLN A 121 3.72 -4.47 -4.13
N VAL A 122 2.40 -4.42 -3.90
CA VAL A 122 1.76 -5.19 -2.82
C VAL A 122 1.83 -6.70 -3.10
N TYR A 123 1.65 -7.15 -4.35
CA TYR A 123 1.83 -8.57 -4.69
C TYR A 123 3.27 -9.06 -4.49
N ARG A 124 4.29 -8.23 -4.79
CA ARG A 124 5.68 -8.54 -4.46
C ARG A 124 5.90 -8.67 -2.96
N LEU A 125 5.27 -7.82 -2.15
CA LEU A 125 5.31 -7.93 -0.69
C LEU A 125 4.68 -9.25 -0.21
N VAL A 126 3.55 -9.65 -0.80
CA VAL A 126 2.89 -10.94 -0.51
C VAL A 126 3.78 -12.12 -0.90
N GLU A 127 4.40 -12.10 -2.08
CA GLU A 127 5.39 -13.11 -2.50
C GLU A 127 6.50 -13.25 -1.46
N LEU A 128 7.08 -12.15 -0.99
CA LEU A 128 8.12 -12.17 0.05
C LEU A 128 7.60 -12.76 1.36
N ALA A 129 6.36 -12.44 1.75
CA ALA A 129 5.77 -12.98 2.96
C ALA A 129 5.56 -14.49 2.87
N LEU A 130 5.04 -14.99 1.74
CA LEU A 130 4.88 -16.41 1.47
C LEU A 130 6.24 -17.14 1.46
N PHE A 131 7.25 -16.52 0.86
CA PHE A 131 8.61 -17.05 0.84
C PHE A 131 9.20 -17.23 2.25
N HIS A 132 9.04 -16.22 3.11
CA HIS A 132 9.51 -16.28 4.50
C HIS A 132 8.72 -17.28 5.33
N ALA A 133 7.40 -17.35 5.16
CA ALA A 133 6.57 -18.35 5.82
C ALA A 133 6.99 -19.79 5.45
N GLY A 134 7.37 -20.03 4.20
CA GLY A 134 7.87 -21.33 3.74
C GLY A 134 9.28 -21.68 4.21
N ARG A 135 10.11 -20.68 4.53
CA ARG A 135 11.49 -20.86 5.01
C ARG A 135 11.63 -20.95 6.52
N ASP A 136 10.61 -20.58 7.27
CA ASP A 136 10.70 -20.58 8.72
C ASP A 136 10.88 -22.03 9.23
N PRO A 137 12.04 -22.38 9.82
CA PRO A 137 12.28 -23.72 10.32
C PRO A 137 11.28 -24.12 11.41
N TYR A 138 10.64 -23.15 12.08
CA TYR A 138 9.54 -23.44 13.00
C TYR A 138 8.30 -23.97 12.28
N PHE A 139 8.00 -23.49 11.08
CA PHE A 139 6.94 -24.06 10.25
C PHE A 139 7.28 -25.48 9.81
N GLN A 140 8.54 -25.73 9.43
CA GLN A 140 9.04 -27.06 9.13
C GLN A 140 8.91 -27.99 10.35
N LEU A 141 9.33 -27.53 11.54
CA LEU A 141 9.24 -28.28 12.78
C LEU A 141 7.80 -28.54 13.23
N MET A 142 6.86 -27.60 13.02
CA MET A 142 5.45 -27.80 13.34
C MET A 142 4.75 -28.73 12.35
N ARG A 143 5.18 -28.75 11.08
CA ARG A 143 4.67 -29.66 10.06
C ARG A 143 5.15 -31.09 10.26
N ASP A 144 6.41 -31.25 10.68
CA ASP A 144 7.02 -32.55 10.99
C ASP A 144 6.85 -32.97 12.46
N ALA A 145 6.27 -32.10 13.31
CA ALA A 145 5.94 -32.45 14.67
C ALA A 145 4.93 -33.61 14.65
N PRO A 146 5.24 -34.76 15.28
CA PRO A 146 4.28 -35.85 15.39
C PRO A 146 3.01 -35.30 16.02
N PRO A 147 1.81 -35.68 15.52
CA PRO A 147 0.55 -35.18 16.03
C PRO A 147 0.57 -35.36 17.54
N GLN A 148 0.67 -34.25 18.27
CA GLN A 148 0.83 -34.24 19.71
C GLN A 148 -0.24 -35.18 20.27
N PRO A 149 0.14 -36.27 20.96
CA PRO A 149 -0.82 -37.25 21.43
C PRO A 149 -1.77 -36.49 22.34
N ARG A 150 -2.99 -36.25 21.83
CA ARG A 150 -4.00 -35.39 22.44
C ARG A 150 -3.99 -35.67 23.93
N SER A 151 -3.35 -34.78 24.68
CA SER A 151 -2.99 -35.05 26.07
C SER A 151 -4.29 -35.40 26.76
N ARG A 152 -4.44 -36.68 27.11
CA ARG A 152 -5.71 -37.26 27.56
C ARG A 152 -6.20 -36.36 28.65
N ARG A 153 -7.25 -35.59 28.30
CA ARG A 153 -7.92 -34.58 29.10
C ARG A 153 -8.00 -35.11 30.52
N ARG A 154 -7.01 -34.76 31.35
CA ARG A 154 -6.99 -35.16 32.76
C ARG A 154 -8.24 -34.48 33.30
N LYS A 155 -9.21 -35.30 33.71
CA LYS A 155 -10.40 -34.84 34.44
C LYS A 155 -9.89 -34.04 35.63
N VAL A 156 -9.84 -32.72 35.47
CA VAL A 156 -9.60 -31.79 36.56
C VAL A 156 -10.77 -31.99 37.49
N ARG A 157 -10.50 -32.69 38.60
CA ARG A 157 -11.43 -32.81 39.71
C ARG A 157 -11.66 -31.39 40.21
N LYS A 158 -12.90 -30.92 40.11
CA LYS A 158 -13.35 -29.63 40.68
C LYS A 158 -12.87 -29.53 42.14
N PRO A 159 -12.03 -28.56 42.51
CA PRO A 159 -11.88 -28.23 43.92
C PRO A 159 -13.17 -27.56 44.39
N VAL A 160 -13.77 -28.15 45.42
CA VAL A 160 -14.95 -27.63 46.13
C VAL A 160 -14.58 -26.29 46.75
N ALA A 161 -15.36 -25.26 46.45
CA ALA A 161 -15.22 -23.91 46.97
C ALA A 161 -15.40 -23.90 48.50
N LYS A 162 -14.35 -23.46 49.22
CA LYS A 162 -14.46 -23.07 50.62
C LYS A 162 -14.65 -21.55 50.65
N LYS A 163 -15.85 -21.15 51.04
CA LYS A 163 -16.30 -19.78 51.29
C LYS A 163 -15.43 -19.16 52.40
N GLY A 164 -14.63 -18.17 52.04
CA GLY A 164 -13.80 -17.38 52.95
C GLY A 164 -14.10 -15.91 52.73
N GLN A 165 -14.75 -15.32 53.72
CA GLN A 165 -15.26 -13.97 53.81
C GLN A 165 -14.28 -13.16 54.67
N ALA A 166 -13.77 -12.02 54.17
CA ALA A 166 -13.23 -10.85 54.90
C ALA A 166 -12.48 -9.98 53.88
N ALA A 167 -12.88 -8.75 53.56
CA ALA A 167 -12.86 -7.52 54.38
C ALA A 167 -11.48 -6.85 54.45
N ALA A 168 -11.51 -5.51 54.44
CA ALA A 168 -10.44 -4.50 54.49
C ALA A 168 -9.84 -4.13 53.11
N SER A 169 -10.09 -2.92 52.58
CA SER A 169 -9.68 -1.58 53.07
C SER A 169 -8.19 -1.34 52.91
N ASN A 170 -7.87 -0.13 52.41
CA ASN A 170 -6.57 0.56 52.32
C ASN A 170 -6.01 0.60 50.89
N ALA A 171 -5.45 1.67 50.37
CA ALA A 171 -5.41 3.09 50.72
C ALA A 171 -4.70 3.78 49.53
N SER A 172 -5.03 5.06 49.30
CA SER A 172 -4.28 6.02 48.48
C SER A 172 -2.79 6.08 48.85
N PRO A 173 -1.88 6.49 47.93
CA PRO A 173 -1.29 7.83 48.05
C PRO A 173 -1.15 8.55 46.69
N GLU A 174 -1.48 9.84 46.61
CA GLU A 174 -0.51 10.97 46.69
C GLU A 174 0.63 10.83 45.66
N GLU A 175 0.54 11.54 44.54
CA GLU A 175 1.05 12.92 44.41
C GLU A 175 2.59 12.98 44.53
N LYS A 176 3.26 13.00 43.38
CA LYS A 176 4.55 13.69 43.25
C LYS A 176 4.59 14.46 41.94
N ALA A 177 4.44 15.77 42.09
CA ALA A 177 4.92 16.77 41.18
C ALA A 177 6.41 16.56 40.88
N SER A 178 6.77 16.69 39.61
CA SER A 178 8.12 17.05 39.19
C SER A 178 8.01 18.12 38.13
N GLU A 179 7.96 19.33 38.67
CA GLU A 179 8.41 20.61 38.13
C GLU A 179 9.76 20.45 37.41
N ASN A 180 9.87 20.90 36.16
CA ASN A 180 11.13 21.28 35.54
C ASN A 180 10.87 22.34 34.46
N THR A 181 10.90 23.57 34.94
CA THR A 181 11.51 24.78 34.37
C THR A 181 11.99 24.76 32.90
N ALA A 182 11.27 25.54 32.09
CA ALA A 182 11.74 26.73 31.36
C ALA A 182 13.12 26.74 30.65
N ALA A 183 13.07 26.83 29.32
CA ALA A 183 13.85 27.76 28.50
C ALA A 183 13.00 28.07 27.26
N ALA A 184 12.21 29.15 27.25
CA ALA A 184 12.61 30.47 26.76
C ALA A 184 13.26 30.42 25.36
N SER A 185 12.44 30.50 24.32
CA SER A 185 12.87 31.05 23.03
C SER A 185 11.69 31.82 22.43
N THR A 186 11.59 33.07 22.86
CA THR A 186 10.82 34.15 22.23
C THR A 186 11.50 34.51 20.91
N ASN A 187 10.79 34.40 19.81
CA ASN A 187 10.98 35.29 18.66
C ASN A 187 9.59 35.77 18.25
N ASP A 188 9.26 36.94 18.77
CA ASP A 188 8.25 37.85 18.24
C ASP A 188 8.66 38.37 16.84
N ASP A 189 7.72 39.07 16.21
CA ASP A 189 7.83 39.93 15.01
C ASP A 189 7.66 39.21 13.65
N ALA A 190 6.75 39.60 12.74
CA ALA A 190 5.94 40.81 12.68
C ALA A 190 4.78 40.66 11.64
N THR A 191 3.76 41.51 11.78
CA THR A 191 2.98 42.16 10.69
C THR A 191 2.04 41.26 9.86
N THR A 192 0.73 41.20 10.10
CA THR A 192 -0.32 42.25 9.91
C THR A 192 -0.32 42.91 8.54
N MET A 193 -1.11 42.37 7.60
CA MET A 193 -1.99 43.19 6.75
C MET A 193 -3.29 42.42 6.55
N ALA A 194 -4.35 42.94 7.16
CA ALA A 194 -5.72 42.62 6.83
C ALA A 194 -6.09 43.43 5.59
N GLU A 195 -6.43 42.77 4.49
CA GLU A 195 -7.17 43.41 3.40
C GLU A 195 -8.60 42.91 3.43
N ASP A 196 -9.41 43.78 4.03
CA ASP A 196 -10.85 43.92 3.81
C ASP A 196 -11.12 44.10 2.32
N ASN A 197 -11.89 43.21 1.71
CA ASN A 197 -12.48 43.44 0.40
C ASN A 197 -13.97 43.11 0.45
N SER A 198 -14.66 43.84 1.32
CA SER A 198 -16.09 44.06 1.18
C SER A 198 -16.36 44.96 -0.02
N LYS A 199 -16.76 44.38 -1.15
CA LYS A 199 -17.49 45.13 -2.19
C LYS A 199 -18.61 44.28 -2.80
N LEU A 200 -19.78 44.44 -2.20
CA LEU A 200 -21.06 44.36 -2.89
C LEU A 200 -20.96 45.11 -4.23
N SER A 201 -21.27 44.41 -5.31
CA SER A 201 -21.90 45.03 -6.47
C SER A 201 -23.00 44.09 -6.94
N ASP A 202 -24.23 44.43 -6.60
CA ASP A 202 -25.40 44.12 -7.39
C ASP A 202 -25.10 44.50 -8.84
N ARG A 203 -25.08 43.50 -9.73
CA ARG A 203 -25.09 43.71 -11.16
C ARG A 203 -26.05 42.71 -11.78
N GLU A 204 -27.34 43.03 -11.66
CA GLU A 204 -28.33 42.63 -12.65
C GLU A 204 -27.85 43.14 -14.02
N GLY A 205 -27.78 42.23 -14.98
CA GLY A 205 -27.29 42.51 -16.32
C GLY A 205 -26.99 41.22 -17.04
N GLU A 206 -28.06 40.57 -17.51
CA GLU A 206 -27.99 39.58 -18.59
C GLU A 206 -27.28 40.20 -19.79
N PRO A 207 -26.27 39.53 -20.37
CA PRO A 207 -25.92 39.72 -21.76
C PRO A 207 -26.34 38.47 -22.54
N GLU A 208 -27.43 38.58 -23.30
CA GLU A 208 -27.53 37.87 -24.58
C GLU A 208 -26.29 38.27 -25.41
N VAL A 209 -25.38 37.33 -25.59
CA VAL A 209 -24.35 37.41 -26.62
C VAL A 209 -24.49 36.18 -27.50
N ASP A 210 -25.00 36.44 -28.70
CA ASP A 210 -24.90 35.57 -29.87
C ASP A 210 -23.50 34.97 -29.98
N VAL A 211 -23.44 33.65 -29.87
CA VAL A 211 -22.24 32.86 -30.19
C VAL A 211 -22.11 32.84 -31.72
N GLN A 212 -21.47 33.87 -32.27
CA GLN A 212 -20.84 33.74 -33.58
C GLN A 212 -19.57 32.91 -33.42
N SER A 213 -19.60 31.75 -34.05
CA SER A 213 -18.51 30.79 -34.10
C SER A 213 -17.45 31.31 -35.07
N GLU A 214 -16.45 32.03 -34.58
CA GLU A 214 -15.23 32.28 -35.35
C GLU A 214 -14.21 31.17 -35.05
N ALA A 215 -13.94 30.39 -36.09
CA ALA A 215 -12.86 29.43 -36.15
C ALA A 215 -11.52 30.17 -36.06
N VAL A 216 -10.86 30.07 -34.91
CA VAL A 216 -9.44 30.42 -34.79
C VAL A 216 -8.64 29.17 -35.10
N SER A 217 -8.14 29.13 -36.33
CA SER A 217 -7.02 28.28 -36.74
C SER A 217 -5.77 28.77 -36.01
N GLU A 218 -5.35 28.08 -34.96
CA GLU A 218 -4.06 28.34 -34.32
C GLU A 218 -2.98 27.57 -35.08
N GLU A 219 -2.15 28.33 -35.80
CA GLU A 219 -0.90 27.90 -36.41
C GLU A 219 0.01 27.26 -35.36
N ILE A 220 0.17 25.94 -35.46
CA ILE A 220 1.20 25.21 -34.73
C ILE A 220 2.53 25.56 -35.41
N ASN A 221 3.25 26.54 -34.84
CA ASN A 221 4.65 26.78 -35.17
C ASN A 221 5.46 25.52 -34.84
N GLY A 222 5.93 24.85 -35.88
CA GLY A 222 6.87 23.75 -35.78
C GLY A 222 8.21 24.24 -35.25
N GLU A 223 8.59 23.74 -34.09
CA GLU A 223 9.99 23.72 -33.67
C GLU A 223 10.55 22.35 -34.06
N GLU A 224 11.16 22.31 -35.24
CA GLU A 224 11.87 21.17 -35.80
C GLU A 224 13.12 20.88 -34.97
N THR A 225 13.01 19.97 -33.99
CA THR A 225 14.19 19.34 -33.41
C THR A 225 14.75 18.34 -34.43
N ASN A 226 15.76 18.77 -35.17
CA ASN A 226 16.65 17.90 -35.94
C ASN A 226 17.35 16.91 -35.00
N LEU A 227 16.76 15.74 -34.80
CA LEU A 227 17.46 14.55 -34.30
C LEU A 227 18.03 13.83 -35.51
N ASP A 228 19.31 14.12 -35.75
CA ASP A 228 20.19 13.41 -36.68
C ASP A 228 20.27 11.94 -36.24
N VAL A 229 19.42 11.11 -36.83
CA VAL A 229 19.50 9.65 -36.74
C VAL A 229 20.51 9.20 -37.79
N SER A 230 21.76 9.07 -37.35
CA SER A 230 22.77 8.35 -38.11
C SER A 230 22.39 6.86 -38.11
N GLU A 231 21.77 6.40 -39.18
CA GLU A 231 21.57 4.98 -39.50
C GLU A 231 22.94 4.34 -39.79
N ASP A 232 23.57 3.74 -38.78
CA ASP A 232 24.68 2.81 -39.00
C ASP A 232 24.12 1.39 -39.11
N ALA A 233 23.82 1.01 -40.35
CA ALA A 233 23.41 -0.33 -40.73
C ALA A 233 24.63 -1.27 -40.66
N THR A 234 24.76 -2.02 -39.57
CA THR A 234 25.68 -3.16 -39.51
C THR A 234 24.95 -4.44 -39.94
N PRO A 235 25.35 -5.11 -41.04
CA PRO A 235 24.82 -6.42 -41.41
C PRO A 235 25.50 -7.49 -40.55
N MET A 236 24.74 -8.21 -39.72
CA MET A 236 25.23 -9.40 -39.03
C MET A 236 24.70 -10.64 -39.76
N ASP A 237 25.65 -11.24 -40.47
CA ASP A 237 25.72 -12.56 -41.08
C ASP A 237 24.78 -13.63 -40.50
N GLU A 238 24.09 -14.30 -41.42
CA GLU A 238 23.47 -15.60 -41.23
C GLU A 238 24.54 -16.65 -40.89
N ALA A 239 24.54 -17.16 -39.65
CA ALA A 239 25.26 -18.38 -39.32
C ALA A 239 24.27 -19.48 -38.93
N GLU A 240 23.80 -20.21 -39.95
CA GLU A 240 23.21 -21.53 -39.80
C GLU A 240 24.19 -22.45 -39.08
N GLY A 241 23.89 -22.76 -37.82
CA GLY A 241 24.65 -23.69 -36.99
C GLY A 241 23.79 -24.84 -36.52
N GLY A 242 23.54 -25.81 -37.42
CA GLY A 242 22.86 -27.06 -37.10
C GLY A 242 23.54 -27.80 -35.94
N ARG A 243 22.74 -28.30 -34.99
CA ARG A 243 23.17 -29.27 -33.99
C ARG A 243 22.48 -30.62 -34.24
N PRO A 244 23.25 -31.71 -34.44
CA PRO A 244 22.69 -33.05 -34.58
C PRO A 244 22.20 -33.59 -33.24
N GLY A 245 21.06 -34.27 -33.29
CA GLY A 245 20.42 -34.92 -32.16
C GLY A 245 21.33 -35.97 -31.51
N ARG A 246 21.32 -35.99 -30.17
CA ARG A 246 21.81 -37.12 -29.38
C ARG A 246 20.61 -37.96 -28.96
N GLN A 247 20.49 -39.11 -29.61
CA GLN A 247 19.72 -40.26 -29.15
C GLN A 247 20.42 -40.83 -27.92
N LEU A 248 19.73 -40.90 -26.79
CA LEU A 248 20.19 -41.63 -25.61
C LEU A 248 19.26 -42.83 -25.45
N ASP A 249 19.75 -43.99 -25.87
CA ASP A 249 19.24 -45.29 -25.42
C ASP A 249 19.70 -45.52 -23.98
N PHE A 250 18.76 -45.87 -23.11
CA PHE A 250 19.07 -46.45 -21.80
C PHE A 250 18.53 -47.90 -21.73
N PRO A 251 19.26 -48.80 -21.05
CA PRO A 251 18.97 -50.23 -20.98
C PRO A 251 17.79 -50.60 -20.07
#